data_AF-A0A651FV87-F1
#
_entry.id   AF-A0A651FV87-F1
#
_cell.length_a   1.000
_cell.length_b   1.000
_cell.length_c   1.000
_cell.angle_alpha   90.00
_cell.angle_beta   90.00
_cell.angle_gamma   90.00
#
_symmetry.space_group_name_H-M   'P 1'
#
loop_
_entity.id
_entity.type
_entity.pdbx_description
1 polymer ?
#
loop_
_entity_poly.entity_id
_entity_poly.type
_entity_poly.pdbx_seq_one_letter_code
_entity_poly.pdbx_strand_id
1 'polypeptide(L)'
;GSPLETGYAYIFPVEWAETEANFIVQRVRELGIFSTDYFLFNAIYMFFAGPHIAFSGRFLTELSAFDVNGASPFLVAPALLFAFLAPWDRRFWLGLATVLIIMAPTLFYHSNGFSQFSAQRYALDWLPILIVLAAWGVRPAHAGPLALLVAYSMTITLGMIAVGGVLAG
;
A
#
# COMPACT_ATOMS: atom_id res chain seq x y z
N GLY A 1 -19.60 -28.50 2.06
CA GLY A 1 -18.69 -27.50 1.50
C GLY A 1 -18.16 -28.02 0.18
N SER A 2 -18.22 -27.20 -0.86
CA SER A 2 -17.56 -27.49 -2.13
C SER A 2 -16.04 -27.28 -1.97
N PRO A 3 -15.16 -28.13 -2.52
CA PRO A 3 -13.71 -27.92 -2.46
C PRO A 3 -13.23 -26.61 -3.11
N LEU A 4 -14.06 -26.04 -4.00
CA LEU A 4 -13.82 -24.75 -4.67
C LEU A 4 -14.50 -23.58 -3.95
N GLU A 5 -15.22 -23.86 -2.86
CA GLU A 5 -15.83 -22.85 -2.01
C GLU A 5 -14.75 -22.27 -1.10
N THR A 6 -14.25 -21.11 -1.48
CA THR A 6 -13.14 -20.43 -0.79
C THR A 6 -13.58 -19.69 0.47
N GLY A 7 -14.88 -19.72 0.82
CA GLY A 7 -15.45 -18.97 1.94
C GLY A 7 -15.66 -17.47 1.66
N TYR A 8 -15.11 -16.94 0.57
CA TYR A 8 -15.14 -15.51 0.24
C TYR A 8 -16.53 -14.96 -0.07
N ALA A 9 -17.45 -15.79 -0.56
CA ALA A 9 -18.86 -15.42 -0.74
C ALA A 9 -19.53 -15.00 0.58
N TYR A 10 -18.96 -15.38 1.72
CA TYR A 10 -19.48 -15.11 3.06
C TYR A 10 -18.73 -14.00 3.80
N ILE A 11 -17.67 -13.42 3.20
CA ILE A 11 -16.87 -12.34 3.84
C ILE A 11 -17.64 -11.02 3.92
N PHE A 12 -18.67 -10.84 3.09
CA PHE A 12 -19.56 -9.68 3.12
C PHE A 12 -21.02 -10.12 3.31
N PRO A 13 -21.43 -10.46 4.54
CA PRO A 13 -22.82 -10.78 4.86
C PRO A 13 -23.74 -9.66 4.40
N VAL A 14 -24.96 -10.03 3.98
CA VAL A 14 -25.94 -9.05 3.48
C VAL A 14 -26.27 -8.02 4.57
N GLU A 15 -26.15 -8.37 5.85
CA GLU A 15 -26.36 -7.45 6.98
C GLU A 15 -25.33 -6.30 7.05
N TRP A 16 -24.16 -6.43 6.41
CA TRP A 16 -23.13 -5.37 6.37
C TRP A 16 -23.27 -4.45 5.14
N ALA A 17 -24.30 -4.65 4.31
CA ALA A 17 -24.51 -3.88 3.08
C ALA A 17 -25.26 -2.55 3.27
N GLU A 18 -25.85 -2.31 4.45
CA GLU A 18 -26.78 -1.18 4.65
C GLU A 18 -26.13 0.11 5.18
N THR A 19 -24.86 0.07 5.61
CA THR A 19 -24.16 1.24 6.17
C THR A 19 -23.05 1.67 5.23
N GLU A 20 -23.39 2.64 4.38
CA GLU A 20 -22.55 3.28 3.35
C GLU A 20 -22.08 2.35 2.21
N ALA A 21 -22.06 2.92 1.01
CA ALA A 21 -21.61 2.26 -0.22
C ALA A 21 -20.13 1.88 -0.11
N ASN A 22 -19.85 0.75 0.53
CA ASN A 22 -18.51 0.25 0.69
C ASN A 22 -18.08 -0.33 -0.67
N PHE A 23 -17.41 0.50 -1.47
CA PHE A 23 -16.98 0.17 -2.83
C PHE A 23 -16.24 -1.18 -2.91
N ILE A 24 -15.61 -1.61 -1.81
CA ILE A 24 -14.96 -2.92 -1.67
C ILE A 24 -15.97 -4.07 -1.83
N VAL A 25 -17.17 -3.95 -1.23
CA VAL A 25 -18.25 -4.94 -1.34
C VAL A 25 -18.75 -5.03 -2.78
N GLN A 26 -18.98 -3.88 -3.42
CA GLN A 26 -19.42 -3.81 -4.82
C GLN A 26 -18.39 -4.45 -5.75
N ARG A 27 -17.10 -4.10 -5.58
CA ARG A 27 -15.98 -4.71 -6.31
C ARG A 27 -16.01 -6.23 -6.24
N VAL A 28 -16.13 -6.80 -5.04
CA VAL A 28 -16.12 -8.26 -4.86
C VAL A 28 -17.35 -8.92 -5.45
N ARG A 29 -18.53 -8.30 -5.35
CA ARG A 29 -19.78 -8.85 -5.89
C ARG A 29 -19.84 -8.81 -7.42
N GLU A 30 -19.35 -7.74 -8.04
CA GLU A 30 -19.48 -7.51 -9.48
C GLU A 30 -18.28 -8.03 -10.28
N LEU A 31 -17.07 -7.89 -9.74
CA LEU A 31 -15.83 -8.19 -10.45
C LEU A 31 -15.08 -9.39 -9.84
N GLY A 32 -15.44 -9.83 -8.64
CA GLY A 32 -14.78 -10.90 -7.92
C GLY A 32 -13.60 -10.45 -7.07
N ILE A 33 -12.88 -11.40 -6.48
CA ILE A 33 -11.76 -11.11 -5.56
C ILE A 33 -10.53 -10.64 -6.32
N PHE A 34 -10.30 -11.24 -7.50
CA PHE A 34 -9.23 -10.90 -8.40
C PHE A 34 -9.81 -10.50 -9.76
N SER A 35 -9.40 -9.33 -10.27
CA SER A 35 -9.80 -8.84 -11.58
C SER A 35 -8.69 -7.99 -12.20
N THR A 36 -8.58 -8.04 -13.54
CA THR A 36 -7.74 -7.14 -14.33
C THR A 36 -8.16 -5.68 -14.20
N ASP A 37 -9.43 -5.43 -13.89
CA ASP A 37 -9.97 -4.07 -13.74
C ASP A 37 -9.35 -3.32 -12.57
N TYR A 38 -8.80 -4.06 -11.58
CA TYR A 38 -8.09 -3.46 -10.45
C TYR A 38 -6.67 -3.06 -10.76
N PHE A 39 -6.07 -3.58 -11.83
CA PHE A 39 -4.64 -3.44 -12.12
C PHE A 39 -4.21 -1.97 -12.16
N LEU A 40 -4.90 -1.14 -12.95
CA LEU A 40 -4.52 0.27 -13.11
C LEU A 40 -4.67 1.04 -11.79
N PHE A 41 -5.78 0.83 -11.09
CA PHE A 41 -6.05 1.48 -9.80
C PHE A 41 -4.97 1.10 -8.77
N ASN A 42 -4.71 -0.20 -8.58
CA ASN A 42 -3.74 -0.68 -7.62
C ASN A 42 -2.31 -0.30 -8.00
N ALA A 43 -1.95 -0.31 -9.29
CA ALA A 43 -0.64 0.13 -9.76
C ALA A 43 -0.41 1.62 -9.48
N ILE A 44 -1.40 2.47 -9.72
CA ILE A 44 -1.32 3.90 -9.37
C ILE A 44 -1.09 4.05 -7.86
N TYR A 45 -1.90 3.37 -7.04
CA TYR A 45 -1.75 3.46 -5.59
C TYR A 45 -0.43 2.87 -5.06
N MET A 46 0.08 1.81 -5.70
CA MET A 46 1.30 1.12 -5.31
C MET A 46 2.56 1.94 -5.62
N PHE A 47 2.59 2.60 -6.78
CA PHE A 47 3.82 3.22 -7.29
C PHE A 47 3.80 4.75 -7.25
N PHE A 48 2.62 5.38 -7.40
CA PHE A 48 2.53 6.81 -7.71
C PHE A 48 1.66 7.63 -6.75
N ALA A 49 0.70 7.04 -6.04
CA ALA A 49 -0.16 7.80 -5.13
C ALA A 49 0.59 8.18 -3.86
N GLY A 50 0.69 9.48 -3.57
CA GLY A 50 1.25 9.96 -2.31
C GLY A 50 0.24 9.92 -1.16
N PRO A 51 0.69 10.22 0.07
CA PRO A 51 -0.19 10.58 1.17
C PRO A 51 -1.14 11.70 0.74
N HIS A 52 -2.44 11.49 0.86
CA HIS A 52 -3.43 12.51 0.56
C HIS A 52 -4.49 12.60 1.65
N ILE A 53 -4.87 13.84 1.94
CA ILE A 53 -5.86 14.18 2.94
C ILE A 53 -7.18 14.46 2.20
N ALA A 54 -8.24 13.79 2.62
CA ALA A 54 -9.59 14.08 2.18
C ALA A 54 -10.10 15.33 2.92
N PHE A 55 -10.58 16.28 2.13
CA PHE A 55 -11.27 17.47 2.64
C PHE A 55 -12.78 17.31 2.47
N SER A 56 -13.55 17.76 3.44
CA SER A 56 -15.01 17.72 3.51
C SER A 56 -15.61 19.08 3.84
N GLY A 57 -16.87 19.08 4.26
CA GLY A 57 -17.64 20.28 4.54
C GLY A 57 -18.21 20.89 3.26
N ARG A 58 -19.04 21.93 3.42
CA ARG A 58 -19.74 22.57 2.29
C ARG A 58 -18.79 23.14 1.23
N PHE A 59 -17.56 23.47 1.62
CA PHE A 59 -16.58 24.14 0.77
C PHE A 59 -15.30 23.32 0.53
N LEU A 60 -15.25 22.04 0.94
CA LEU A 60 -14.05 21.20 0.84
C LEU A 60 -12.81 21.81 1.51
N THR A 61 -13.00 22.46 2.67
CA THR A 61 -11.93 23.09 3.46
C THR A 61 -11.72 22.43 4.82
N GLU A 62 -12.64 21.57 5.25
CA GLU A 62 -12.57 20.89 6.54
C GLU A 62 -11.77 19.60 6.38
N LEU A 63 -10.81 19.36 7.27
CA LEU A 63 -10.05 18.12 7.26
C LEU A 63 -10.98 16.97 7.68
N SER A 64 -11.13 15.95 6.82
CA SER A 64 -12.05 14.84 7.06
C SER A 64 -11.33 13.59 7.54
N ALA A 65 -10.49 13.03 6.67
CA ALA A 65 -9.80 11.77 6.88
C ALA A 65 -8.57 11.70 5.97
N PHE A 66 -7.69 10.74 6.21
CA PHE A 66 -6.76 10.29 5.17
C PHE A 66 -7.46 9.27 4.29
N ASP A 67 -7.01 9.17 3.04
CA ASP A 67 -7.51 8.14 2.14
C ASP A 67 -7.21 6.73 2.66
N VAL A 68 -8.23 5.88 2.55
CA VAL A 68 -8.25 4.54 3.13
C VAL A 68 -7.54 3.49 2.26
N ASN A 69 -7.22 3.81 1.00
CA ASN A 69 -6.55 2.91 0.07
C ASN A 69 -5.01 2.95 0.23
N GLY A 70 -4.50 3.81 1.10
CA GLY A 70 -3.09 3.95 1.44
C GLY A 70 -2.29 4.79 0.44
N ALA A 71 -0.97 4.79 0.63
CA ALA A 71 -0.03 5.51 -0.22
C ALA A 71 1.10 4.58 -0.72
N SER A 72 1.74 5.00 -1.81
CA SER A 72 2.88 4.33 -2.44
C SER A 72 4.02 4.18 -1.43
N PRO A 73 4.52 2.96 -1.18
CA PRO A 73 5.68 2.74 -0.33
C PRO A 73 6.92 3.48 -0.82
N PHE A 74 7.03 3.74 -2.13
CA PHE A 74 8.16 4.47 -2.71
C PHE A 74 8.10 5.99 -2.46
N LEU A 75 6.90 6.55 -2.32
CA LEU A 75 6.73 7.95 -1.96
C LEU A 75 6.76 8.17 -0.45
N VAL A 76 6.27 7.22 0.34
CA VAL A 76 6.33 7.31 1.81
C VAL A 76 7.71 6.93 2.34
N ALA A 77 8.36 5.94 1.74
CA ALA A 77 9.68 5.46 2.11
C ALA A 77 10.65 5.46 0.90
N PRO A 78 11.05 6.65 0.39
CA PRO A 78 11.93 6.75 -0.79
C PRO A 78 13.31 6.10 -0.58
N ALA A 79 13.71 5.83 0.66
CA ALA A 79 14.91 5.03 0.95
C ALA A 79 14.85 3.61 0.34
N LEU A 80 13.66 3.08 0.04
CA LEU A 80 13.53 1.81 -0.67
C LEU A 80 14.14 1.83 -2.08
N LEU A 81 14.26 3.01 -2.71
CA LEU A 81 14.87 3.16 -4.02
C LEU A 81 16.37 2.82 -4.03
N PHE A 82 17.02 2.77 -2.86
CA PHE A 82 18.38 2.25 -2.75
C PHE A 82 18.48 0.78 -3.20
N ALA A 83 17.37 0.03 -3.27
CA ALA A 83 17.38 -1.34 -3.76
C ALA A 83 17.94 -1.44 -5.19
N PHE A 84 17.67 -0.44 -6.03
CA PHE A 84 18.16 -0.42 -7.41
C PHE A 84 19.66 -0.09 -7.52
N LEU A 85 20.30 0.36 -6.43
CA LEU A 85 21.75 0.60 -6.37
C LEU A 85 22.53 -0.64 -5.90
N ALA A 86 21.85 -1.72 -5.53
CA ALA A 86 22.49 -3.01 -5.23
C ALA A 86 23.19 -3.58 -6.49
N PRO A 87 24.19 -4.46 -6.34
CA PRO A 87 24.81 -5.12 -7.48
C PRO A 87 23.80 -6.00 -8.23
N TRP A 88 23.67 -5.84 -9.56
CA TRP A 88 22.72 -6.60 -10.38
C TRP A 88 23.20 -8.02 -10.71
N ASP A 89 23.63 -8.74 -9.68
CA ASP A 89 24.04 -10.14 -9.77
C ASP A 89 22.83 -11.09 -9.69
N ARG A 90 23.11 -12.40 -9.72
CA ARG A 90 22.07 -13.43 -9.61
C ARG A 90 21.20 -13.29 -8.35
N ARG A 91 21.77 -12.86 -7.22
CA ARG A 91 21.05 -12.75 -5.94
C ARG A 91 20.08 -11.58 -5.99
N PHE A 92 20.49 -10.45 -6.58
CA PHE A 92 19.59 -9.31 -6.82
C PHE A 92 18.39 -9.73 -7.67
N TRP A 93 18.62 -10.39 -8.81
CA TRP A 93 17.52 -10.82 -9.68
C TRP A 93 16.59 -11.84 -9.02
N LEU A 94 17.11 -12.75 -8.20
CA LEU A 94 16.26 -13.68 -7.43
C LEU A 94 15.44 -12.95 -6.37
N GLY A 95 16.03 -12.00 -5.65
CA GLY A 95 15.31 -11.16 -4.68
C GLY A 95 14.22 -10.34 -5.34
N LEU A 96 14.54 -9.65 -6.45
CA LEU A 96 13.60 -8.85 -7.21
C LEU A 96 12.47 -9.72 -7.79
N ALA A 97 12.78 -10.88 -8.37
CA ALA A 97 11.77 -11.81 -8.86
C ALA A 97 10.82 -12.26 -7.74
N THR A 98 11.34 -12.50 -6.54
CA THR A 98 10.51 -12.88 -5.38
C THR A 98 9.58 -11.74 -4.98
N VAL A 99 10.08 -10.50 -4.91
CA VAL A 99 9.24 -9.30 -4.68
C VAL A 99 8.14 -9.20 -5.73
N LEU A 100 8.48 -9.32 -7.01
CA LEU A 100 7.51 -9.20 -8.11
C LEU A 100 6.45 -10.31 -8.09
N ILE A 101 6.83 -11.55 -7.79
CA ILE A 101 5.90 -12.69 -7.72
C ILE A 101 4.89 -12.50 -6.59
N ILE A 102 5.31 -11.98 -5.44
CA ILE A 102 4.43 -11.75 -4.28
C ILE A 102 3.56 -10.51 -4.50
N MET A 103 4.13 -9.43 -5.06
CA MET A 103 3.43 -8.18 -5.33
C MET A 103 2.44 -8.29 -6.51
N ALA A 104 2.73 -9.10 -7.53
CA ALA A 104 1.88 -9.15 -8.73
C ALA A 104 0.41 -9.50 -8.41
N PRO A 105 0.08 -10.52 -7.59
CA PRO A 105 -1.30 -10.79 -7.19
C PRO A 105 -1.98 -9.62 -6.48
N THR A 106 -1.25 -8.81 -5.71
CA THR A 106 -1.83 -7.66 -4.99
C THR A 106 -2.32 -6.59 -5.95
N LEU A 107 -1.69 -6.45 -7.13
CA LEU A 107 -2.15 -5.53 -8.17
C LEU A 107 -3.50 -5.93 -8.76
N PHE A 108 -3.85 -7.22 -8.71
CA PHE A 108 -5.12 -7.73 -9.20
C PHE A 108 -6.13 -7.97 -8.09
N TYR A 109 -5.85 -7.56 -6.84
CA TYR A 109 -6.73 -7.83 -5.70
C TYR A 109 -7.73 -6.69 -5.47
N HIS A 110 -8.94 -7.02 -5.05
CA HIS A 110 -10.05 -6.06 -4.89
C HIS A 110 -9.80 -4.90 -3.90
N SER A 111 -8.82 -5.04 -3.00
CA SER A 111 -8.49 -4.11 -1.92
C SER A 111 -6.97 -3.87 -1.85
N ASN A 112 -6.55 -2.74 -1.27
CA ASN A 112 -5.14 -2.42 -0.97
C ASN A 112 -4.78 -2.59 0.53
N GLY A 113 -5.72 -3.12 1.32
CA GLY A 113 -5.61 -3.28 2.76
C GLY A 113 -6.55 -2.32 3.47
N PHE A 114 -7.57 -2.87 4.12
CA PHE A 114 -8.58 -2.07 4.83
C PHE A 114 -7.90 -1.29 5.98
N SER A 115 -7.86 0.04 5.84
CA SER A 115 -7.32 1.05 6.76
C SER A 115 -5.82 0.97 7.10
N GLN A 116 -4.96 1.49 6.22
CA GLN A 116 -3.62 1.93 6.59
C GLN A 116 -3.31 3.28 5.96
N PHE A 117 -2.92 4.25 6.80
CA PHE A 117 -2.69 5.62 6.35
C PHE A 117 -1.39 5.76 5.55
N SER A 118 -0.29 5.17 6.03
CA SER A 118 1.06 5.43 5.50
C SER A 118 1.57 4.45 4.46
N ALA A 119 0.97 3.27 4.31
CA ALA A 119 1.37 2.28 3.30
C ALA A 119 0.22 1.31 3.02
N GLN A 120 0.34 0.53 1.96
CA GLN A 120 -0.58 -0.57 1.69
C GLN A 120 -0.24 -1.78 2.56
N ARG A 121 -1.26 -2.43 3.14
CA ARG A 121 -1.06 -3.58 4.04
C ARG A 121 -0.39 -4.76 3.35
N TYR A 122 -0.80 -5.02 2.12
CA TYR A 122 -0.26 -6.12 1.33
C TYR A 122 1.19 -5.87 0.88
N ALA A 123 1.70 -4.64 1.03
CA ALA A 123 3.13 -4.39 0.82
C ALA A 123 4.01 -5.16 1.82
N LEU A 124 3.50 -5.44 3.03
CA LEU A 124 4.25 -6.13 4.08
C LEU A 124 4.73 -7.54 3.66
N ASP A 125 4.09 -8.15 2.67
CA ASP A 125 4.43 -9.50 2.22
C ASP A 125 5.71 -9.54 1.37
N TRP A 126 6.04 -8.44 0.67
CA TRP A 126 7.22 -8.34 -0.20
C TRP A 126 8.23 -7.28 0.25
N LEU A 127 7.80 -6.31 1.07
CA LEU A 127 8.62 -5.20 1.55
C LEU A 127 9.88 -5.64 2.31
N PRO A 128 9.87 -6.69 3.17
CA PRO A 128 11.09 -7.12 3.86
C PRO A 128 12.23 -7.50 2.90
N ILE A 129 11.89 -8.15 1.80
CA ILE A 129 12.87 -8.54 0.77
C ILE A 129 13.41 -7.28 0.08
N LEU A 130 12.53 -6.34 -0.25
CA LEU A 130 12.95 -5.06 -0.85
C LEU A 130 13.84 -4.24 0.10
N ILE A 131 13.56 -4.24 1.40
CA ILE A 131 14.40 -3.58 2.43
C ILE A 131 15.80 -4.22 2.46
N VAL A 132 15.91 -5.54 2.38
CA VAL A 132 17.21 -6.23 2.31
C VAL A 132 17.99 -5.82 1.05
N LEU A 133 17.32 -5.75 -0.11
CA LEU A 133 17.95 -5.24 -1.33
C LEU A 133 18.37 -3.77 -1.19
N ALA A 134 17.55 -2.94 -0.57
CA ALA A 134 17.86 -1.53 -0.31
C ALA A 134 19.09 -1.38 0.60
N ALA A 135 19.13 -2.10 1.71
CA ALA A 135 20.27 -2.11 2.61
C ALA A 135 21.56 -2.58 1.90
N TRP A 136 21.45 -3.55 0.97
CA TRP A 136 22.58 -4.02 0.19
C TRP A 136 23.09 -2.98 -0.83
N GLY A 137 22.22 -2.13 -1.37
CA GLY A 137 22.59 -1.02 -2.25
C GLY A 137 23.19 0.20 -1.53
N VAL A 138 23.03 0.29 -0.21
CA VAL A 138 23.60 1.39 0.59
C VAL A 138 25.12 1.24 0.70
N ARG A 139 25.82 2.37 0.55
CA ARG A 139 27.28 2.49 0.73
C ARG A 139 27.55 3.57 1.76
N PRO A 140 28.74 3.62 2.40
CA PRO A 140 29.07 4.66 3.38
C PRO A 140 28.90 6.09 2.84
N ALA A 141 29.19 6.31 1.55
CA ALA A 141 28.99 7.59 0.88
C ALA A 141 27.52 8.06 0.83
N HIS A 142 26.56 7.14 0.99
CA HIS A 142 25.13 7.42 0.97
C HIS A 142 24.55 7.76 2.35
N ALA A 143 25.37 7.79 3.42
CA ALA A 143 24.88 7.96 4.80
C ALA A 143 24.05 9.25 4.99
N GLY A 144 24.50 10.37 4.44
CA GLY A 144 23.77 11.65 4.50
C GLY A 144 22.40 11.58 3.79
N PRO A 145 22.34 11.25 2.49
CA PRO A 145 21.09 11.06 1.77
C PRO A 145 20.15 10.05 2.43
N LEU A 146 20.68 8.91 2.90
CA LEU A 146 19.88 7.89 3.59
C LEU A 146 19.22 8.45 4.86
N ALA A 147 19.99 9.16 5.70
CA ALA A 147 19.46 9.76 6.92
C ALA A 147 18.33 10.76 6.63
N LEU A 148 18.48 11.59 5.58
CA LEU A 148 17.44 12.54 5.15
C LEU A 148 16.17 11.83 4.67
N LEU A 149 16.29 10.79 3.84
CA LEU A 149 15.13 10.04 3.34
C LEU A 149 14.43 9.26 4.45
N VAL A 150 15.17 8.70 5.41
CA VAL A 150 14.60 8.04 6.59
C VAL A 150 13.87 9.04 7.47
N ALA A 151 14.48 10.21 7.74
CA ALA A 151 13.85 11.26 8.53
C ALA A 151 12.55 11.77 7.88
N TYR A 152 12.55 11.94 6.55
CA TYR A 152 11.35 12.23 5.77
C TYR A 152 10.26 11.16 5.94
N SER A 153 10.63 9.89 5.79
CA SER A 153 9.70 8.75 5.93
C SER A 153 9.07 8.70 7.31
N MET A 154 9.88 8.94 8.36
CA MET A 154 9.40 9.04 9.74
C MET A 154 8.45 10.21 9.93
N THR A 155 8.77 11.36 9.35
CA THR A 155 7.94 12.57 9.46
C THR A 155 6.57 12.36 8.84
N ILE A 156 6.51 11.77 7.64
CA ILE A 156 5.24 11.43 7.00
C ILE A 156 4.47 10.41 7.82
N THR A 157 5.11 9.31 8.20
CA THR A 157 4.43 8.22 8.93
C THR A 157 3.85 8.71 10.25
N LEU A 158 4.66 9.42 11.05
CA LEU A 158 4.23 9.97 12.34
C LEU A 158 3.19 11.08 12.16
N GLY A 159 3.34 11.94 11.16
CA GLY A 159 2.37 12.98 10.83
C GLY A 159 1.00 12.40 10.46
N MET A 160 0.97 11.36 9.64
CA MET A 160 -0.27 10.67 9.26
C MET A 160 -0.91 9.96 10.44
N ILE A 161 -0.11 9.32 11.31
CA ILE A 161 -0.62 8.70 12.55
C ILE A 161 -1.18 9.75 13.50
N ALA A 162 -0.47 10.85 13.72
CA ALA A 162 -0.89 11.90 14.65
C ALA A 162 -2.17 12.59 14.17
N VAL A 163 -2.21 13.02 12.91
CA VAL A 163 -3.38 13.67 12.32
C VAL A 163 -4.53 12.67 12.20
N GLY A 164 -4.27 11.44 11.76
CA GLY A 164 -5.29 10.39 11.66
C GLY A 164 -5.89 10.01 13.02
N GLY A 165 -5.05 9.97 14.06
CA GLY A 165 -5.51 9.74 15.44
C GLY A 165 -6.34 10.88 16.01
N VAL A 166 -6.03 12.13 15.66
CA VAL A 166 -6.84 13.31 16.04
C VAL A 166 -8.18 13.34 15.30
N LEU A 167 -8.22 12.92 14.03
CA LEU A 167 -9.46 12.88 13.23
C LEU A 167 -10.39 11.72 13.61
N ALA A 168 -9.86 10.66 14.23
CA ALA A 168 -10.62 9.48 14.63
C ALA A 168 -11.17 9.55 16.07
N GLY A 169 -10.80 10.58 16.86
CA GLY A 169 -11.27 10.82 18.22
C GLY A 169 -12.32 11.91 18.30
#